data_AF-A0A7C0UKU1-F1
#
_entry.id   AF-A0A7C0UKU1-F1
#
_cell.length_a   1.000
_cell.length_b   1.000
_cell.length_c   1.000
_cell.angle_alpha   90.00
_cell.angle_beta   90.00
_cell.angle_gamma   90.00
#
_symmetry.space_group_name_H-M   'P 1'
#
loop_
_entity.id
_entity.type
_entity.pdbx_description
1 polymer ?
#
loop_
_entity_poly.entity_id
_entity_poly.type
_entity_poly.pdbx_seq_one_letter_code
_entity_poly.pdbx_strand_id
1 'polypeptide(L)'
;KGAIAANNVAIGHLEEFVSVRCDCGKIVKGKEVLKILEDSKRFICEKCGSKNNGVIEVNELGIHRIEVVTLLPFGGEFMSEISKFTPTERRAYREIVGALREQKKSKIKSAMVFFKRESNGKWVKKKELVELGEETELDVEGILRDKYGKVMIEKIRFYHERSVLISGKYNRQALSIAYTKIFKGRRKEIVDSLLNQDINMERLREYEGYRREMDILMHDQRADRQDIIDEFETKLIERGLMKKNGELADELEEAISARRDIAETYLVKLPIIVFAWDIFRFLLIKPYRERRYASILPGLQPVPERSQLEKVLRFLSEKDGVAVAQKFIDPSIQKTDESVEVIFKKFYLEEILKDYLKVTSSRAVGGVSAYLYSDSSIEDSAKLVACTPRELKEVLKILMRLGRKDAIPVEKLEGLDEVKEIETSEKALEFLKFV
;
A
#
# COMPACT_ATOMS: atom_id res chain seq x y z
N LYS A 1 19.27 3.08 12.49
CA LYS A 1 18.39 3.55 11.37
C LYS A 1 17.34 2.51 10.99
N GLY A 2 17.70 1.24 10.73
CA GLY A 2 16.73 0.16 10.48
C GLY A 2 15.72 -0.04 11.62
N ALA A 3 16.21 -0.14 12.86
CA ALA A 3 15.37 -0.23 14.06
C ALA A 3 14.34 0.92 14.17
N ILE A 4 14.79 2.16 13.97
CA ILE A 4 13.93 3.35 14.00
C ILE A 4 12.82 3.26 12.95
N ALA A 5 13.15 2.82 11.72
CA ALA A 5 12.16 2.67 10.66
C ALA A 5 11.07 1.65 11.03
N ALA A 6 11.46 0.49 11.57
CA ALA A 6 10.51 -0.52 12.02
C ALA A 6 9.62 -0.01 13.16
N ASN A 7 10.20 0.66 14.16
CA ASN A 7 9.43 1.24 15.26
C ASN A 7 8.47 2.34 14.79
N ASN A 8 8.86 3.19 13.84
CA ASN A 8 7.97 4.21 13.28
C ASN A 8 6.76 3.61 12.56
N VAL A 9 6.95 2.49 11.84
CA VAL A 9 5.83 1.75 11.22
C VAL A 9 4.89 1.23 12.31
N ALA A 10 5.44 0.62 13.36
CA ALA A 10 4.65 0.09 14.48
C ALA A 10 3.84 1.19 15.20
N ILE A 11 4.50 2.31 15.53
CA ILE A 11 3.84 3.46 16.17
C ILE A 11 2.69 3.97 15.30
N GLY A 12 2.91 4.12 13.99
CA GLY A 12 1.84 4.56 13.07
C GLY A 12 0.62 3.63 13.10
N HIS A 13 0.81 2.31 13.15
CA HIS A 13 -0.30 1.36 13.27
C HIS A 13 -0.98 1.41 14.63
N LEU A 14 -0.23 1.59 15.72
CA LEU A 14 -0.79 1.68 17.08
C LEU A 14 -1.56 2.99 17.29
N GLU A 15 -1.05 4.11 16.77
CA GLU A 15 -1.73 5.42 16.81
C GLU A 15 -3.06 5.40 16.06
N GLU A 16 -3.15 4.64 14.96
CA GLU A 16 -4.39 4.46 14.20
C GLU A 16 -5.33 3.45 14.85
N PHE A 17 -4.80 2.44 15.56
CA PHE A 17 -5.59 1.38 16.19
C PHE A 17 -6.30 1.81 17.47
N VAL A 18 -5.68 2.68 18.27
CA VAL A 18 -6.18 3.01 19.60
C VAL A 18 -6.99 4.30 19.59
N SER A 19 -8.09 4.31 20.34
CA SER A 19 -8.78 5.51 20.79
C SER A 19 -9.07 5.43 22.29
N VAL A 20 -9.28 6.57 22.93
CA VAL A 20 -9.70 6.64 24.33
C VAL A 20 -11.03 7.37 24.42
N ARG A 21 -12.04 6.68 24.93
CA ARG A 21 -13.35 7.25 25.24
C ARG A 21 -13.36 7.70 26.70
N CYS A 22 -13.62 8.98 26.92
CA CYS A 22 -13.87 9.50 28.26
C CYS A 22 -15.35 9.38 28.62
N ASP A 23 -15.67 9.22 29.89
CA ASP A 23 -17.04 9.22 30.43
C ASP A 23 -17.90 10.42 29.96
N CYS A 24 -17.29 11.57 29.67
CA CYS A 24 -18.00 12.75 29.13
C CYS A 24 -18.41 12.62 27.65
N GLY A 25 -18.19 11.44 27.06
CA GLY A 25 -18.46 11.10 25.66
C GLY A 25 -17.40 11.57 24.67
N LYS A 26 -16.34 12.28 25.10
CA LYS A 26 -15.25 12.70 24.19
C LYS A 26 -14.38 11.49 23.84
N ILE A 27 -14.23 11.25 22.54
CA ILE A 27 -13.29 10.26 21.99
C ILE A 27 -12.03 10.99 21.54
N VAL A 28 -10.88 10.54 22.02
CA VAL A 28 -9.55 11.06 21.67
C VAL A 28 -8.80 10.00 20.89
N LYS A 29 -8.23 10.36 19.73
CA LYS A 29 -7.54 9.41 18.83
C LYS A 29 -6.14 9.11 19.32
N GLY A 30 -5.59 7.95 18.96
CA GLY A 30 -4.32 7.43 19.48
C GLY A 30 -3.14 8.39 19.43
N LYS A 31 -2.97 9.17 18.36
CA LYS A 31 -1.90 10.19 18.28
C LYS A 31 -2.06 11.32 19.31
N GLU A 32 -3.29 11.79 19.53
CA GLU A 32 -3.59 12.80 20.54
C GLU A 32 -3.46 12.21 21.95
N VAL A 33 -3.88 10.96 22.14
CA VAL A 33 -3.69 10.21 23.38
C VAL A 33 -2.20 10.08 23.70
N LEU A 34 -1.37 9.71 22.73
CA LEU A 34 0.08 9.59 22.92
C LEU A 34 0.68 10.93 23.36
N LYS A 35 0.31 12.02 22.68
CA LYS A 35 0.76 13.36 23.06
C LYS A 35 0.36 13.74 24.49
N ILE A 36 -0.90 13.47 24.88
CA ILE A 36 -1.38 13.73 26.25
C ILE A 36 -0.58 12.92 27.27
N LEU A 37 -0.30 11.65 26.98
CA LEU A 37 0.48 10.77 27.85
C LEU A 37 1.95 11.21 27.96
N GLU A 38 2.55 11.65 26.85
CA GLU A 38 3.91 12.20 26.85
C GLU A 38 4.01 13.49 27.67
N ASP A 39 3.06 14.40 27.51
CA ASP A 39 3.05 15.71 28.18
C ASP A 39 2.74 15.59 29.68
N SER A 40 1.82 14.68 30.06
CA SER A 40 1.24 14.68 31.42
C SER A 40 1.41 13.36 32.20
N LYS A 41 2.02 12.34 31.60
CA LYS A 41 2.22 10.98 32.16
C LYS A 41 0.95 10.24 32.59
N ARG A 42 -0.23 10.77 32.24
CA ARG A 42 -1.55 10.18 32.48
C ARG A 42 -2.52 10.69 31.42
N PHE A 43 -3.66 10.01 31.25
CA PHE A 43 -4.69 10.53 30.36
C PHE A 43 -5.43 11.71 31.03
N ILE A 44 -5.57 12.82 30.31
CA ILE A 44 -6.38 13.96 30.77
C ILE A 44 -7.36 14.33 29.66
N CYS A 45 -8.66 14.24 29.94
CA CYS A 45 -9.67 14.67 28.98
C CYS A 45 -9.71 16.19 28.90
N GLU A 46 -9.43 16.77 27.74
CA GLU A 46 -9.47 18.23 27.56
C GLU A 46 -10.88 18.83 27.73
N LYS A 47 -11.95 18.04 27.59
CA LYS A 47 -13.33 18.53 27.69
C LYS A 47 -13.79 18.67 29.15
N CYS A 48 -13.57 17.65 29.98
CA CYS A 48 -14.07 17.61 31.36
C CYS A 48 -12.98 17.60 32.43
N GLY A 49 -11.70 17.57 32.05
CA GLY A 49 -10.57 17.54 32.98
C GLY A 49 -10.38 16.22 33.73
N SER A 50 -11.15 15.17 33.43
CA SER A 50 -11.05 13.86 34.08
C SER A 50 -9.67 13.24 33.85
N LYS A 51 -9.07 12.69 34.91
CA LYS A 51 -7.67 12.24 34.94
C LYS A 51 -7.47 10.72 34.90
N ASN A 52 -8.51 9.93 35.17
CA ASN A 52 -8.42 8.46 35.29
C ASN A 52 -9.63 7.71 34.68
N ASN A 53 -10.43 8.37 33.85
CA ASN A 53 -11.71 7.84 33.36
C ASN A 53 -11.72 7.64 31.84
N GLY A 54 -10.57 7.26 31.27
CA GLY A 54 -10.44 6.96 29.85
C GLY A 54 -10.50 5.46 29.63
N VAL A 55 -11.49 4.97 28.89
CA VAL A 55 -11.54 3.57 28.43
C VAL A 55 -10.83 3.48 27.08
N ILE A 56 -9.85 2.59 26.99
CA ILE A 56 -9.15 2.31 25.73
C ILE A 56 -10.05 1.44 24.85
N GLU A 57 -10.27 1.87 23.62
CA GLU A 57 -11.11 1.19 22.63
C GLU A 57 -10.40 1.10 21.28
N VAL A 58 -10.80 0.12 20.46
CA VAL A 58 -10.35 0.03 19.08
C VAL A 58 -10.96 1.17 18.27
N ASN A 59 -10.12 1.91 17.56
CA ASN A 59 -10.54 2.93 16.62
C ASN A 59 -11.03 2.26 15.33
N GLU A 60 -12.31 1.95 15.26
CA GLU A 60 -12.96 1.30 14.09
C GLU A 60 -12.81 2.11 12.78
N LEU A 61 -12.57 3.41 12.89
CA LEU A 61 -12.34 4.30 11.75
C LEU A 61 -10.86 4.38 11.35
N GLY A 62 -9.96 3.89 12.20
CA GLY A 62 -8.52 3.89 11.97
C GLY A 62 -8.11 3.01 10.81
N ILE A 63 -7.01 3.37 10.14
CA ILE A 63 -6.40 2.47 9.15
C ILE A 63 -5.19 1.84 9.80
N HIS A 64 -5.29 0.56 10.18
CA HIS A 64 -4.22 -0.16 10.87
C HIS A 64 -4.17 -1.64 10.45
N ARG A 65 -3.02 -2.28 10.68
CA ARG A 65 -2.81 -3.73 10.63
C ARG A 65 -1.94 -4.12 11.81
N ILE A 66 -2.55 -4.55 12.90
CA ILE A 66 -1.81 -4.94 14.11
C ILE A 66 -0.99 -6.21 13.86
N GLU A 67 -1.44 -7.06 12.94
CA GLU A 67 -0.71 -8.22 12.45
C GLU A 67 0.62 -7.85 11.78
N VAL A 68 0.73 -6.67 11.15
CA VAL A 68 2.00 -6.20 10.56
C VAL A 68 2.99 -5.84 11.66
N VAL A 69 2.52 -5.32 12.79
CA VAL A 69 3.37 -4.84 13.89
C VAL A 69 4.24 -5.96 14.45
N THR A 70 3.69 -7.15 14.65
CA THR A 70 4.42 -8.31 15.19
C THR A 70 5.42 -8.93 14.21
N LEU A 71 5.36 -8.55 12.94
CA LEU A 71 6.20 -9.08 11.86
C LEU A 71 7.36 -8.14 11.51
N LEU A 72 7.42 -6.97 12.14
CA LEU A 72 8.44 -5.95 11.89
C LEU A 72 9.80 -6.36 12.48
N PRO A 73 10.90 -6.13 11.74
CA PRO A 73 12.26 -6.33 12.24
C PRO A 73 12.71 -5.20 13.17
N PHE A 74 12.25 -5.22 14.42
CA PHE A 74 12.45 -4.13 15.40
C PHE A 74 13.92 -3.80 15.70
N GLY A 75 14.83 -4.77 15.70
CA GLY A 75 16.26 -4.50 15.92
C GLY A 75 17.00 -4.01 14.67
N GLY A 76 16.35 -4.03 13.49
CA GLY A 76 16.94 -3.63 12.22
C GLY A 76 17.72 -4.74 11.49
N GLU A 77 17.61 -5.98 11.93
CA GLU A 77 18.24 -7.20 11.38
C GLU A 77 17.66 -7.66 10.03
N PHE A 78 17.53 -6.75 9.07
CA PHE A 78 16.84 -7.01 7.81
C PHE A 78 17.45 -8.17 7.00
N MET A 79 18.78 -8.27 6.96
CA MET A 79 19.47 -9.33 6.21
C MET A 79 19.26 -10.72 6.85
N SER A 80 19.20 -10.78 8.19
CA SER A 80 18.89 -12.01 8.93
C SER A 80 17.46 -12.46 8.68
N GLU A 81 16.51 -11.52 8.60
CA GLU A 81 15.13 -11.86 8.29
C GLU A 81 14.95 -12.29 6.84
N ILE A 82 15.63 -11.64 5.89
CA ILE A 82 15.57 -12.00 4.46
C ILE A 82 16.24 -13.37 4.20
N SER A 83 17.31 -13.72 4.92
CA SER A 83 17.98 -15.02 4.70
C SER A 83 17.08 -16.21 5.06
N LYS A 84 16.21 -16.03 6.06
CA LYS A 84 15.21 -17.01 6.53
C LYS A 84 14.01 -17.17 5.58
N PHE A 85 13.88 -16.34 4.54
CA PHE A 85 12.77 -16.45 3.59
C PHE A 85 12.88 -17.70 2.72
N THR A 86 11.74 -18.38 2.58
CA THR A 86 11.50 -19.42 1.58
C THR A 86 11.65 -18.86 0.15
N PRO A 87 11.83 -19.70 -0.88
CA PRO A 87 11.95 -19.23 -2.27
C PRO A 87 10.78 -18.35 -2.74
N THR A 88 9.55 -18.67 -2.34
CA THR A 88 8.35 -17.88 -2.65
C THR A 88 8.31 -16.57 -1.87
N GLU A 89 8.71 -16.54 -0.59
CA GLU A 89 8.85 -15.29 0.17
C GLU A 89 9.92 -14.37 -0.41
N ARG A 90 11.05 -14.92 -0.85
CA ARG A 90 12.09 -14.12 -1.55
C ARG A 90 11.57 -13.51 -2.85
N ARG A 91 10.66 -14.19 -3.55
CA ARG A 91 9.98 -13.63 -4.73
C ARG A 91 9.00 -12.54 -4.34
N ALA A 92 8.09 -12.79 -3.39
CA ALA A 92 7.14 -11.81 -2.88
C ALA A 92 7.83 -10.52 -2.39
N TYR A 93 8.89 -10.69 -1.59
CA TYR A 93 9.71 -9.58 -1.11
C TYR A 93 10.32 -8.77 -2.26
N ARG A 94 10.83 -9.44 -3.31
CA ARG A 94 11.37 -8.75 -4.49
C ARG A 94 10.30 -7.98 -5.25
N GLU A 95 9.10 -8.53 -5.37
CA GLU A 95 7.96 -7.84 -5.99
C GLU A 95 7.60 -6.57 -5.23
N ILE A 96 7.40 -6.65 -3.90
CA ILE A 96 7.06 -5.48 -3.07
C ILE A 96 8.18 -4.43 -3.13
N VAL A 97 9.44 -4.85 -2.95
CA VAL A 97 10.59 -3.93 -3.03
C VAL A 97 10.70 -3.32 -4.43
N GLY A 98 10.44 -4.09 -5.49
CA GLY A 98 10.45 -3.63 -6.87
C GLY A 98 9.40 -2.55 -7.12
N ALA A 99 8.18 -2.77 -6.63
CA ALA A 99 7.07 -1.81 -6.62
C ALA A 99 7.44 -0.49 -5.91
N LEU A 100 8.21 -0.58 -4.82
CA LEU A 100 8.61 0.56 -4.00
C LEU A 100 9.90 1.28 -4.44
N ARG A 101 10.65 0.73 -5.41
CA ARG A 101 11.95 1.27 -5.83
C ARG A 101 11.83 2.49 -6.75
N GLU A 102 12.90 3.28 -6.77
CA GLU A 102 13.09 4.47 -7.61
C GLU A 102 12.82 4.16 -9.09
N GLN A 103 11.97 4.96 -9.74
CA GLN A 103 11.89 5.04 -11.19
C GLN A 103 13.29 5.42 -11.72
N LYS A 104 13.93 4.54 -12.51
CA LYS A 104 15.29 4.79 -13.05
C LYS A 104 15.35 5.93 -14.07
N LYS A 105 14.22 6.46 -14.53
CA LYS A 105 14.12 7.55 -15.52
C LYS A 105 13.00 8.52 -15.13
N SER A 106 13.27 9.39 -14.19
CA SER A 106 12.40 10.51 -13.85
C SER A 106 12.81 11.78 -14.58
N LYS A 107 11.93 12.78 -14.55
CA LYS A 107 12.17 14.14 -15.07
C LYS A 107 13.50 14.67 -14.53
N ILE A 108 14.27 15.35 -15.39
CA ILE A 108 15.51 15.99 -14.98
C ILE A 108 15.11 17.17 -14.10
N LYS A 109 15.42 17.09 -12.81
CA LYS A 109 15.15 18.15 -11.84
C LYS A 109 16.10 19.34 -12.03
N SER A 110 17.34 19.02 -12.35
CA SER A 110 18.37 20.04 -12.52
C SER A 110 19.55 19.49 -13.31
N ALA A 111 20.33 20.38 -13.90
CA ALA A 111 21.57 20.07 -14.59
C ALA A 111 22.73 20.84 -13.95
N MET A 112 23.77 20.16 -13.52
CA MET A 112 25.04 20.81 -13.21
C MET A 112 25.84 20.96 -14.50
N VAL A 113 26.07 22.21 -14.88
CA VAL A 113 26.74 22.57 -16.12
C VAL A 113 28.12 23.09 -15.81
N PHE A 114 29.13 22.51 -16.44
CA PHE A 114 30.49 23.00 -16.46
C PHE A 114 30.67 23.74 -17.79
N PHE A 115 30.98 25.03 -17.75
CA PHE A 115 31.09 25.86 -18.93
C PHE A 115 32.22 26.88 -18.80
N LYS A 116 32.73 27.36 -19.93
CA LYS A 116 33.60 28.53 -20.00
C LYS A 116 32.77 29.74 -20.43
N ARG A 117 32.96 30.89 -19.78
CA ARG A 117 32.42 32.17 -20.24
C ARG A 117 33.55 33.10 -20.66
N GLU A 118 33.30 33.95 -21.64
CA GLU A 118 34.22 35.01 -22.03
C GLU A 118 34.09 36.20 -21.07
N SER A 119 35.18 36.60 -20.44
CA SER A 119 35.25 37.78 -19.56
C SER A 119 36.53 38.53 -19.89
N ASN A 120 36.41 39.75 -20.40
CA ASN A 120 37.55 40.61 -20.78
C ASN A 120 38.54 39.91 -21.74
N GLY A 121 38.03 39.23 -22.77
CA GLY A 121 38.85 38.53 -23.79
C GLY A 121 39.55 37.25 -23.32
N LYS A 122 39.26 36.77 -22.10
CA LYS A 122 39.76 35.51 -21.56
C LYS A 122 38.64 34.55 -21.22
N TRP A 123 38.84 33.26 -21.51
CA TRP A 123 37.91 32.20 -21.16
C TRP A 123 38.07 31.77 -19.72
N VAL A 124 37.02 31.90 -18.92
CA VAL A 124 37.01 31.53 -17.50
C VAL A 124 36.05 30.37 -17.27
N LYS A 125 36.54 29.30 -16.64
CA LYS A 125 35.72 28.12 -16.27
C LYS A 125 34.80 28.43 -15.09
N LYS A 126 33.55 28.00 -15.20
CA LYS A 126 32.52 28.06 -14.16
C LYS A 126 31.75 26.75 -14.11
N LYS A 127 31.09 26.52 -12.98
CA LYS A 127 30.07 25.48 -12.81
C LYS A 127 28.82 26.09 -12.21
N GLU A 128 27.65 25.71 -12.68
CA GLU A 128 26.38 26.19 -12.17
C GLU A 128 25.33 25.08 -12.17
N LEU A 129 24.49 25.07 -11.14
CA LEU A 129 23.33 24.20 -11.07
C LEU A 129 22.14 24.95 -11.68
N VAL A 130 21.61 24.44 -12.78
CA VAL A 130 20.42 24.96 -13.46
C VAL A 130 19.24 24.09 -13.05
N GLU A 131 18.22 24.66 -12.42
CA GLU A 131 16.96 23.96 -12.15
C GLU A 131 16.14 23.88 -13.44
N LEU A 132 15.60 22.70 -13.75
CA LEU A 132 14.81 22.46 -14.95
C LEU A 132 13.39 22.07 -14.50
N GLY A 133 12.39 22.86 -14.90
CA GLY A 133 10.97 22.65 -14.58
C GLY A 133 10.20 21.97 -15.72
N GLU A 134 8.91 21.73 -15.51
CA GLU A 134 8.02 21.11 -16.52
C GLU A 134 7.80 21.98 -17.76
N GLU A 135 7.96 23.30 -17.65
CA GLU A 135 7.73 24.26 -18.74
C GLU A 135 9.01 24.71 -19.46
N THR A 136 10.18 24.46 -18.89
CA THR A 136 11.46 24.70 -19.59
C THR A 136 11.77 23.48 -20.43
N GLU A 137 11.72 23.63 -21.75
CA GLU A 137 12.46 22.74 -22.65
C GLU A 137 13.90 22.57 -22.13
N LEU A 138 14.56 21.45 -22.43
CA LEU A 138 15.90 21.08 -21.95
C LEU A 138 17.04 22.04 -22.41
N ASP A 139 16.73 23.31 -22.67
CA ASP A 139 17.65 24.37 -23.10
C ASP A 139 18.44 24.97 -21.94
N VAL A 140 19.27 24.12 -21.36
CA VAL A 140 20.27 24.48 -20.36
C VAL A 140 21.27 25.50 -20.90
N GLU A 141 21.50 25.52 -22.22
CA GLU A 141 22.42 26.43 -22.87
C GLU A 141 21.85 27.85 -23.01
N GLY A 142 20.58 27.97 -23.43
CA GLY A 142 19.85 29.24 -23.49
C GLY A 142 19.86 29.96 -22.15
N ILE A 143 19.51 29.25 -21.07
CA ILE A 143 19.51 29.81 -19.70
C ILE A 143 20.90 30.38 -19.33
N LEU A 144 21.98 29.71 -19.70
CA LEU A 144 23.35 30.17 -19.41
C LEU A 144 23.80 31.30 -20.33
N ARG A 145 23.34 31.31 -21.59
CA ARG A 145 23.62 32.38 -22.55
C ARG A 145 22.91 33.67 -22.15
N ASP A 146 21.66 33.60 -21.71
CA ASP A 146 20.91 34.76 -21.21
C ASP A 146 21.60 35.40 -20.00
N LYS A 147 22.19 34.57 -19.12
CA LYS A 147 22.84 35.03 -17.90
C LYS A 147 24.28 35.51 -18.09
N TYR A 148 25.05 34.91 -19.01
CA TYR A 148 26.49 35.13 -19.13
C TYR A 148 26.97 35.51 -20.53
N GLY A 149 26.07 35.66 -21.51
CA GLY A 149 26.40 35.93 -22.90
C GLY A 149 27.05 34.71 -23.56
N LYS A 150 28.24 34.89 -24.13
CA LYS A 150 28.94 33.81 -24.84
C LYS A 150 29.48 32.75 -23.87
N VAL A 151 28.90 31.56 -23.92
CA VAL A 151 29.29 30.41 -23.11
C VAL A 151 29.69 29.23 -24.00
N MET A 152 30.64 28.43 -23.54
CA MET A 152 31.05 27.16 -24.14
C MET A 152 30.86 26.05 -23.12
N ILE A 153 29.88 25.18 -23.33
CA ILE A 153 29.58 24.08 -22.42
C ILE A 153 30.66 23.00 -22.57
N GLU A 154 31.30 22.62 -21.46
CA GLU A 154 32.28 21.53 -21.43
C GLU A 154 31.64 20.20 -21.01
N LYS A 155 30.70 20.23 -20.07
CA LYS A 155 30.05 19.03 -19.54
C LYS A 155 28.73 19.36 -18.87
N ILE A 156 27.72 18.51 -19.09
CA ILE A 156 26.44 18.57 -18.35
C ILE A 156 26.32 17.28 -17.52
N ARG A 157 25.95 17.41 -16.24
CA ARG A 157 25.52 16.30 -15.39
C ARG A 157 24.06 16.52 -15.00
N PHE A 158 23.18 15.68 -15.51
CA PHE A 158 21.77 15.72 -15.16
C PHE A 158 21.51 15.06 -13.80
N TYR A 159 20.73 15.73 -12.96
CA TYR A 159 20.16 15.20 -11.74
C TYR A 159 18.69 14.93 -11.99
N HIS A 160 18.31 13.66 -11.89
CA HIS A 160 16.94 13.23 -12.03
C HIS A 160 16.20 13.36 -10.70
N GLU A 161 14.92 13.74 -10.75
CA GLU A 161 14.06 13.76 -9.58
C GLU A 161 13.83 12.34 -9.09
N ARG A 162 14.44 11.90 -7.99
CA ARG A 162 14.22 10.52 -7.52
C ARG A 162 12.80 10.37 -6.99
N SER A 163 11.89 9.94 -7.85
CA SER A 163 10.52 9.66 -7.46
C SER A 163 10.43 8.25 -6.88
N VAL A 164 10.14 8.19 -5.59
CA VAL A 164 9.89 6.95 -4.84
C VAL A 164 8.53 7.03 -4.18
N LEU A 165 7.74 5.97 -4.31
CA LEU A 165 6.45 5.88 -3.65
C LEU A 165 6.60 6.03 -2.13
N ILE A 166 7.57 5.31 -1.55
CA ILE A 166 7.94 5.40 -0.13
C ILE A 166 9.39 5.86 -0.01
N SER A 167 9.61 7.02 0.59
CA SER A 167 10.93 7.55 0.91
C SER A 167 11.62 6.76 2.04
N GLY A 168 12.95 6.73 2.01
CA GLY A 168 13.76 6.00 2.97
C GLY A 168 13.91 4.51 2.65
N LYS A 169 15.15 4.07 2.40
CA LYS A 169 15.47 2.66 2.13
C LYS A 169 15.00 1.74 3.27
N TYR A 170 15.20 2.15 4.52
CA TYR A 170 14.87 1.32 5.67
C TYR A 170 13.36 1.15 5.88
N ASN A 171 12.54 2.16 5.58
CA ASN A 171 11.07 2.06 5.63
C ASN A 171 10.57 1.05 4.60
N ARG A 172 11.07 1.16 3.36
CA ARG A 172 10.76 0.19 2.29
C ARG A 172 11.11 -1.24 2.69
N GLN A 173 12.29 -1.45 3.29
CA GLN A 173 12.71 -2.78 3.74
C GLN A 173 11.85 -3.31 4.88
N ALA A 174 11.59 -2.50 5.92
CA ALA A 174 10.77 -2.91 7.06
C ALA A 174 9.35 -3.30 6.64
N LEU A 175 8.69 -2.46 5.83
CA LEU A 175 7.37 -2.76 5.27
C LEU A 175 7.41 -4.01 4.39
N SER A 176 8.35 -4.10 3.44
CA SER A 176 8.44 -5.26 2.55
C SER A 176 8.64 -6.57 3.33
N ILE A 177 9.44 -6.57 4.41
CA ILE A 177 9.63 -7.74 5.26
C ILE A 177 8.33 -8.11 5.98
N ALA A 178 7.68 -7.14 6.61
CA ALA A 178 6.47 -7.40 7.40
C ALA A 178 5.32 -7.92 6.52
N TYR A 179 5.06 -7.28 5.37
CA TYR A 179 4.01 -7.73 4.44
C TYR A 179 4.35 -9.06 3.78
N THR A 180 5.63 -9.34 3.47
CA THR A 180 6.03 -10.68 2.97
C THR A 180 5.67 -11.79 3.96
N LYS A 181 5.78 -11.51 5.26
CA LYS A 181 5.50 -12.48 6.32
C LYS A 181 4.03 -12.56 6.73
N ILE A 182 3.15 -11.71 6.20
CA ILE A 182 1.76 -11.60 6.67
C ILE A 182 0.99 -12.92 6.58
N PHE A 183 1.37 -13.78 5.62
CA PHE A 183 0.79 -15.10 5.43
C PHE A 183 1.59 -16.25 6.05
N LYS A 184 2.71 -16.00 6.74
CA LYS A 184 3.67 -17.04 7.17
C LYS A 184 3.02 -18.19 7.95
N GLY A 185 2.07 -17.88 8.83
CA GLY A 185 1.35 -18.88 9.64
C GLY A 185 0.20 -19.59 8.90
N ARG A 186 -0.24 -19.10 7.74
CA ARG A 186 -1.44 -19.58 7.03
C ARG A 186 -1.14 -20.14 5.63
N ARG A 187 0.15 -20.26 5.26
CA ARG A 187 0.58 -20.67 3.91
C ARG A 187 -0.04 -22.00 3.47
N LYS A 188 0.01 -23.00 4.37
CA LYS A 188 -0.52 -24.34 4.08
C LYS A 188 -2.03 -24.30 3.88
N GLU A 189 -2.75 -23.63 4.79
CA GLU A 189 -4.21 -23.48 4.70
C GLU A 189 -4.65 -22.79 3.41
N ILE A 190 -3.92 -21.77 2.96
CA ILE A 190 -4.21 -21.05 1.71
C ILE A 190 -4.07 -21.98 0.51
N VAL A 191 -2.92 -22.66 0.41
CA VAL A 191 -2.64 -23.59 -0.69
C VAL A 191 -3.64 -24.75 -0.69
N ASP A 192 -3.89 -25.35 0.47
CA ASP A 192 -4.87 -26.43 0.62
C ASP A 192 -6.29 -25.98 0.24
N SER A 193 -6.66 -24.72 0.50
CA SER A 193 -7.97 -24.19 0.11
C SER A 193 -8.13 -23.86 -1.37
N LEU A 194 -7.02 -23.71 -2.09
CA LEU A 194 -6.96 -23.41 -3.51
C LEU A 194 -6.77 -24.65 -4.37
N LEU A 195 -6.35 -25.76 -3.77
CA LEU A 195 -6.30 -27.06 -4.42
C LEU A 195 -7.74 -27.52 -4.72
N ASN A 196 -7.98 -27.90 -5.97
CA ASN A 196 -9.28 -28.32 -6.45
C ASN A 196 -9.72 -29.66 -5.81
N GLN A 197 -11.02 -29.90 -5.71
CA GLN A 197 -11.59 -31.15 -5.20
C GLN A 197 -11.21 -32.36 -6.07
N ASP A 198 -10.92 -32.14 -7.35
CA ASP A 198 -10.52 -33.18 -8.31
C ASP A 198 -9.08 -33.71 -8.07
N ILE A 199 -8.28 -33.02 -7.25
CA ILE A 199 -6.92 -33.48 -6.90
C ILE A 199 -7.04 -34.46 -5.74
N ASN A 200 -6.38 -35.62 -5.83
CA ASN A 200 -6.39 -36.62 -4.76
C ASN A 200 -5.56 -36.15 -3.54
N MET A 201 -6.20 -35.32 -2.72
CA MET A 201 -5.61 -34.69 -1.54
C MET A 201 -5.21 -35.70 -0.46
N GLU A 202 -5.86 -36.87 -0.43
CA GLU A 202 -5.54 -37.94 0.51
C GLU A 202 -4.17 -38.54 0.19
N ARG A 203 -3.96 -38.95 -1.06
CA ARG A 203 -2.65 -39.45 -1.53
C ARG A 203 -1.53 -38.43 -1.38
N LEU A 204 -1.81 -37.16 -1.70
CA LEU A 204 -0.83 -36.09 -1.51
C LEU A 204 -0.44 -35.94 -0.03
N ARG A 205 -1.41 -36.00 0.89
CA ARG A 205 -1.16 -35.90 2.33
C ARG A 205 -0.41 -37.11 2.89
N GLU A 206 -0.72 -38.32 2.43
CA GLU A 206 0.03 -39.53 2.78
C GLU A 206 1.49 -39.42 2.35
N TYR A 207 1.73 -39.04 1.09
CA TYR A 207 3.07 -38.80 0.57
C TYR A 207 3.85 -37.77 1.41
N GLU A 208 3.22 -36.64 1.76
CA GLU A 208 3.84 -35.62 2.60
C GLU A 208 4.12 -36.08 4.03
N GLY A 209 3.32 -37.02 4.56
CA GLY A 209 3.55 -37.66 5.85
C GLY A 209 4.84 -38.47 5.82
N TYR A 210 4.95 -39.40 4.87
CA TYR A 210 6.14 -40.22 4.69
C TYR A 210 7.38 -39.38 4.41
N ARG A 211 7.26 -38.33 3.60
CA ARG A 211 8.38 -37.45 3.29
C ARG A 211 8.87 -36.67 4.51
N ARG A 212 7.96 -36.25 5.41
CA ARG A 212 8.34 -35.61 6.67
C ARG A 212 9.01 -36.58 7.64
N GLU A 213 8.53 -37.82 7.72
CA GLU A 213 9.18 -38.86 8.51
C GLU A 213 10.61 -39.13 8.01
N MET A 214 10.76 -39.27 6.68
CA MET A 214 12.05 -39.40 6.03
C MET A 214 12.96 -38.21 6.35
N ASP A 215 12.49 -36.97 6.19
CA ASP A 215 13.26 -35.76 6.47
C ASP A 215 13.76 -35.74 7.94
N ILE A 216 12.92 -36.16 8.91
CA ILE A 216 13.32 -36.26 10.33
C ILE A 216 14.43 -37.30 10.51
N LEU A 217 14.27 -38.49 9.93
CA LEU A 217 15.25 -39.57 10.00
C LEU A 217 16.59 -39.18 9.34
N MET A 218 16.54 -38.43 8.25
CA MET A 218 17.73 -37.94 7.52
C MET A 218 18.57 -36.93 8.32
N HIS A 219 18.01 -36.33 9.38
CA HIS A 219 18.75 -35.45 10.29
C HIS A 219 19.42 -36.21 11.44
N ASP A 220 19.13 -37.50 11.64
CA ASP A 220 19.86 -38.33 12.57
C ASP A 220 21.22 -38.74 11.99
N GLN A 221 22.30 -38.29 12.62
CA GLN A 221 23.67 -38.60 12.18
C GLN A 221 24.07 -40.07 12.38
N ARG A 222 23.26 -40.85 13.11
CA ARG A 222 23.52 -42.26 13.42
C ARG A 222 22.82 -43.24 12.48
N ALA A 223 21.87 -42.76 11.67
CA ALA A 223 21.11 -43.60 10.76
C ALA A 223 21.83 -43.77 9.42
N ASP A 224 21.75 -44.96 8.83
CA ASP A 224 22.20 -45.18 7.46
C ASP A 224 21.22 -44.48 6.50
N ARG A 225 21.74 -43.56 5.70
CA ARG A 225 20.93 -42.78 4.76
C ARG A 225 20.35 -43.66 3.66
N GLN A 226 21.05 -44.71 3.26
CA GLN A 226 20.58 -45.59 2.20
C GLN A 226 19.39 -46.42 2.69
N ASP A 227 19.47 -46.97 3.90
CA ASP A 227 18.37 -47.72 4.51
C ASP A 227 17.11 -46.85 4.66
N ILE A 228 17.25 -45.57 5.04
CA ILE A 228 16.12 -44.63 5.14
C ILE A 228 15.47 -44.39 3.77
N ILE A 229 16.27 -44.24 2.71
CA ILE A 229 15.77 -44.04 1.35
C ILE A 229 15.04 -45.29 0.87
N ASP A 230 15.63 -46.47 1.05
CA ASP A 230 15.08 -47.74 0.60
C ASP A 230 13.76 -48.06 1.35
N GLU A 231 13.69 -47.79 2.67
CA GLU A 231 12.47 -47.95 3.46
C GLU A 231 11.37 -46.96 3.01
N PHE A 232 11.73 -45.72 2.70
CA PHE A 232 10.81 -44.72 2.18
C PHE A 232 10.24 -45.13 0.81
N GLU A 233 11.09 -45.53 -0.13
CA GLU A 233 10.66 -46.00 -1.46
C GLU A 233 9.77 -47.24 -1.37
N THR A 234 10.12 -48.20 -0.51
CA THR A 234 9.31 -49.40 -0.27
C THR A 234 7.91 -49.04 0.22
N LYS A 235 7.80 -48.14 1.21
CA LYS A 235 6.50 -47.64 1.71
C LYS A 235 5.68 -46.96 0.63
N LEU A 236 6.31 -46.17 -0.25
CA LEU A 236 5.60 -45.51 -1.35
C LEU A 236 5.09 -46.50 -2.40
N ILE A 237 5.87 -47.54 -2.72
CA ILE A 237 5.46 -48.60 -3.67
C ILE A 237 4.30 -49.42 -3.10
N GLU A 238 4.38 -49.80 -1.81
CA GLU A 238 3.32 -50.58 -1.14
C GLU A 238 1.98 -49.83 -1.10
N ARG A 239 2.01 -48.51 -0.96
CA ARG A 239 0.82 -47.65 -0.95
C ARG A 239 0.35 -47.22 -2.35
N GLY A 240 1.04 -47.64 -3.41
CA GLY A 240 0.73 -47.27 -4.78
C GLY A 240 0.92 -45.78 -5.07
N LEU A 241 1.76 -45.10 -4.29
CA LEU A 241 2.18 -43.71 -4.49
C LEU A 241 3.39 -43.63 -5.44
N MET A 242 4.09 -44.74 -5.64
CA MET A 242 5.24 -44.89 -6.51
C MET A 242 5.13 -46.18 -7.32
N LYS A 243 5.49 -46.10 -8.60
CA LYS A 243 5.58 -47.22 -9.54
C LYS A 243 6.85 -48.02 -9.25
N LYS A 244 6.85 -49.30 -9.62
CA LYS A 244 8.00 -50.21 -9.42
C LYS A 244 9.28 -49.78 -10.16
N ASN A 245 9.17 -48.89 -11.14
CA ASN A 245 10.30 -48.32 -11.88
C ASN A 245 10.96 -47.14 -11.17
N GLY A 246 10.45 -46.71 -10.01
CA GLY A 246 10.98 -45.59 -9.25
C GLY A 246 10.23 -44.27 -9.41
N GLU A 247 9.30 -44.18 -10.36
CA GLU A 247 8.55 -42.95 -10.65
C GLU A 247 7.33 -42.81 -9.74
N LEU A 248 6.91 -41.59 -9.43
CA LEU A 248 5.66 -41.38 -8.69
C LEU A 248 4.45 -41.81 -9.53
N ALA A 249 3.34 -42.12 -8.86
CA ALA A 249 2.07 -42.31 -9.55
C ALA A 249 1.66 -41.01 -10.26
N ASP A 250 1.12 -41.11 -11.49
CA ASP A 250 0.84 -39.94 -12.33
C ASP A 250 -0.10 -38.94 -11.62
N GLU A 251 -1.15 -39.43 -10.95
CA GLU A 251 -2.07 -38.63 -10.13
C GLU A 251 -1.36 -37.86 -9.00
N LEU A 252 -0.35 -38.46 -8.38
CA LEU A 252 0.40 -37.83 -7.29
C LEU A 252 1.36 -36.77 -7.84
N GLU A 253 1.99 -37.04 -8.98
CA GLU A 253 2.86 -36.07 -9.65
C GLU A 253 2.06 -34.83 -10.10
N GLU A 254 0.87 -35.03 -10.69
CA GLU A 254 -0.07 -33.96 -11.02
C GLU A 254 -0.46 -33.16 -9.78
N ALA A 255 -0.80 -33.83 -8.67
CA ALA A 255 -1.15 -33.17 -7.40
C ALA A 255 0.02 -32.33 -6.85
N ILE A 256 1.25 -32.85 -6.89
CA ILE A 256 2.46 -32.15 -6.45
C ILE A 256 2.72 -30.92 -7.33
N SER A 257 2.57 -31.06 -8.65
CA SER A 257 2.75 -29.96 -9.61
C SER A 257 1.71 -28.86 -9.39
N ALA A 258 0.42 -29.21 -9.33
CA ALA A 258 -0.66 -28.26 -9.09
C ALA A 258 -0.47 -27.49 -7.78
N ARG A 259 -0.08 -28.18 -6.70
CA ARG A 259 0.23 -27.54 -5.42
C ARG A 259 1.40 -26.56 -5.52
N ARG A 260 2.45 -26.94 -6.24
CA ARG A 260 3.60 -26.07 -6.48
C ARG A 260 3.16 -24.84 -7.26
N ASP A 261 2.43 -24.98 -8.35
CA ASP A 261 2.00 -23.88 -9.20
C ASP A 261 1.10 -22.89 -8.46
N ILE A 262 0.16 -23.40 -7.65
CA ILE A 262 -0.67 -22.58 -6.75
C ILE A 262 0.21 -21.81 -5.76
N ALA A 263 1.16 -22.50 -5.10
CA ALA A 263 2.05 -21.87 -4.14
C ALA A 263 2.95 -20.79 -4.79
N GLU A 264 3.47 -21.06 -5.98
CA GLU A 264 4.30 -20.12 -6.74
C GLU A 264 3.51 -18.91 -7.24
N THR A 265 2.24 -19.10 -7.59
CA THR A 265 1.37 -18.04 -8.10
C THR A 265 0.81 -17.18 -6.97
N TYR A 266 0.10 -17.78 -6.01
CA TYR A 266 -0.66 -17.06 -5.01
C TYR A 266 0.21 -16.57 -3.85
N LEU A 267 1.12 -17.40 -3.30
CA LEU A 267 1.93 -16.96 -2.15
C LEU A 267 2.93 -15.85 -2.50
N VAL A 268 3.21 -15.65 -3.79
CA VAL A 268 4.02 -14.52 -4.27
C VAL A 268 3.19 -13.23 -4.37
N LYS A 269 1.95 -13.34 -4.86
CA LYS A 269 1.06 -12.20 -5.14
C LYS A 269 0.29 -11.71 -3.92
N LEU A 270 -0.14 -12.59 -3.03
CA LEU A 270 -0.98 -12.22 -1.90
C LEU A 270 -0.37 -11.12 -1.00
N PRO A 271 0.94 -11.17 -0.64
CA PRO A 271 1.57 -10.09 0.12
C PRO A 271 1.45 -8.71 -0.54
N ILE A 272 1.60 -8.62 -1.86
CA ILE A 272 1.52 -7.34 -2.57
C ILE A 272 0.08 -6.87 -2.74
N ILE A 273 -0.90 -7.77 -2.84
CA ILE A 273 -2.34 -7.42 -2.85
C ILE A 273 -2.73 -6.74 -1.53
N VAL A 274 -2.35 -7.32 -0.39
CA VAL A 274 -2.65 -6.73 0.92
C VAL A 274 -1.95 -5.38 1.08
N PHE A 275 -0.69 -5.29 0.65
CA PHE A 275 0.06 -4.04 0.67
C PHE A 275 -0.56 -2.95 -0.23
N ALA A 276 -1.01 -3.33 -1.43
CA ALA A 276 -1.69 -2.44 -2.36
C ALA A 276 -3.01 -1.93 -1.79
N TRP A 277 -3.77 -2.79 -1.12
CA TRP A 277 -5.03 -2.44 -0.48
C TRP A 277 -4.83 -1.38 0.60
N ASP A 278 -3.80 -1.53 1.43
CA ASP A 278 -3.53 -0.57 2.49
C ASP A 278 -3.06 0.78 1.95
N ILE A 279 -2.23 0.79 0.90
CA ILE A 279 -1.87 2.04 0.19
C ILE A 279 -3.14 2.70 -0.37
N PHE A 280 -3.98 1.93 -1.07
CA PHE A 280 -5.21 2.42 -1.67
C PHE A 280 -6.14 3.03 -0.62
N ARG A 281 -6.50 2.27 0.43
CA ARG A 281 -7.34 2.75 1.54
C ARG A 281 -6.73 3.97 2.22
N PHE A 282 -5.41 3.95 2.48
CA PHE A 282 -4.73 5.08 3.11
C PHE A 282 -4.87 6.36 2.29
N LEU A 283 -4.56 6.30 0.99
CA LEU A 283 -4.65 7.47 0.10
C LEU A 283 -6.10 7.94 -0.13
N LEU A 284 -7.06 7.00 -0.17
CA LEU A 284 -8.47 7.29 -0.41
C LEU A 284 -9.13 7.99 0.78
N ILE A 285 -8.78 7.58 2.00
CA ILE A 285 -9.43 8.03 3.24
C ILE A 285 -8.74 9.25 3.84
N LYS A 286 -7.41 9.22 3.95
CA LYS A 286 -6.66 10.18 4.75
C LYS A 286 -6.51 11.50 3.99
N PRO A 287 -6.76 12.66 4.60
CA PRO A 287 -6.55 13.95 3.95
C PRO A 287 -5.06 14.24 3.75
N TYR A 288 -4.72 15.15 2.82
CA TYR A 288 -3.33 15.52 2.49
C TYR A 288 -2.43 15.77 3.70
N ARG A 289 -2.93 16.48 4.73
CA ARG A 289 -2.16 16.78 5.94
C ARG A 289 -1.78 15.51 6.72
N GLU A 290 -2.70 14.57 6.87
CA GLU A 290 -2.41 13.29 7.54
C GLU A 290 -1.44 12.47 6.68
N ARG A 291 -1.64 12.41 5.36
CA ARG A 291 -0.72 11.73 4.42
C ARG A 291 0.73 12.24 4.52
N ARG A 292 0.94 13.51 4.86
CA ARG A 292 2.27 14.14 4.98
C ARG A 292 3.00 13.90 6.31
N TYR A 293 2.28 13.84 7.43
CA TYR A 293 2.90 13.98 8.76
C TYR A 293 2.80 12.77 9.68
N ALA A 294 1.93 11.79 9.41
CA ALA A 294 1.86 10.56 10.21
C ALA A 294 1.17 9.46 9.42
N SER A 295 1.75 8.26 9.40
CA SER A 295 1.10 7.15 8.73
C SER A 295 1.63 5.80 9.20
N ILE A 296 0.78 4.81 8.98
CA ILE A 296 1.13 3.39 8.93
C ILE A 296 2.14 3.04 7.82
N LEU A 297 2.40 3.97 6.90
CA LEU A 297 3.29 3.84 5.76
C LEU A 297 4.33 4.99 5.75
N PRO A 298 5.26 5.04 6.72
CA PRO A 298 6.16 6.16 6.89
C PRO A 298 6.95 6.48 5.62
N GLY A 299 6.90 7.74 5.20
CA GLY A 299 7.59 8.22 4.01
C GLY A 299 6.84 7.99 2.70
N LEU A 300 5.63 7.43 2.72
CA LEU A 300 4.72 7.44 1.58
C LEU A 300 4.51 8.88 1.08
N GLN A 301 4.59 9.10 -0.23
CA GLN A 301 4.33 10.40 -0.80
C GLN A 301 2.85 10.80 -0.61
N PRO A 302 2.55 12.04 -0.18
CA PRO A 302 1.16 12.48 0.01
C PRO A 302 0.33 12.51 -1.28
N VAL A 303 1.00 12.74 -2.41
CA VAL A 303 0.45 12.67 -3.77
C VAL A 303 1.51 11.93 -4.60
N PRO A 304 1.43 10.60 -4.69
CA PRO A 304 2.37 9.81 -5.48
C PRO A 304 2.19 10.03 -6.98
N GLU A 305 3.21 9.70 -7.77
CA GLU A 305 3.08 9.71 -9.23
C GLU A 305 2.18 8.56 -9.73
N ARG A 306 1.46 8.81 -10.83
CA ARG A 306 0.56 7.83 -11.44
C ARG A 306 1.25 6.50 -11.74
N SER A 307 2.42 6.57 -12.37
CA SER A 307 3.22 5.40 -12.74
C SER A 307 3.72 4.58 -11.54
N GLN A 308 3.80 5.18 -10.34
CA GLN A 308 4.15 4.46 -9.12
C GLN A 308 2.96 3.70 -8.57
N LEU A 309 1.79 4.35 -8.53
CA LEU A 309 0.55 3.70 -8.09
C LEU A 309 0.17 2.56 -9.03
N GLU A 310 0.31 2.71 -10.35
CA GLU A 310 0.02 1.64 -11.32
C GLU A 310 0.80 0.35 -11.06
N LYS A 311 2.06 0.43 -10.62
CA LYS A 311 2.88 -0.75 -10.31
C LYS A 311 2.36 -1.55 -9.12
N VAL A 312 1.76 -0.86 -8.15
CA VAL A 312 1.32 -1.46 -6.88
C VAL A 312 -0.16 -1.80 -6.93
N LEU A 313 -1.00 -0.85 -7.35
CA LEU A 313 -2.45 -0.98 -7.29
C LEU A 313 -3.04 -1.89 -8.37
N ARG A 314 -2.29 -2.20 -9.45
CA ARG A 314 -2.72 -3.17 -10.48
C ARG A 314 -3.11 -4.54 -9.90
N PHE A 315 -2.52 -4.93 -8.77
CA PHE A 315 -2.81 -6.20 -8.12
C PHE A 315 -4.23 -6.24 -7.49
N LEU A 316 -4.88 -5.09 -7.29
CA LEU A 316 -6.26 -5.00 -6.78
C LEU A 316 -7.33 -5.36 -7.81
N SER A 317 -6.96 -5.44 -9.09
CA SER A 317 -7.86 -5.92 -10.16
C SER A 317 -7.86 -7.45 -10.30
N GLU A 318 -6.94 -8.16 -9.64
CA GLU A 318 -6.84 -9.62 -9.71
C GLU A 318 -7.91 -10.31 -8.83
N LYS A 319 -9.03 -10.68 -9.45
CA LYS A 319 -10.20 -11.26 -8.76
C LYS A 319 -9.85 -12.39 -7.78
N ASP A 320 -9.13 -13.41 -8.23
CA ASP A 320 -8.86 -14.60 -7.43
C ASP A 320 -7.91 -14.32 -6.27
N GLY A 321 -6.83 -13.55 -6.53
CA GLY A 321 -5.88 -13.16 -5.50
C GLY A 321 -6.53 -12.29 -4.42
N VAL A 322 -7.39 -11.36 -4.82
CA VAL A 322 -8.16 -10.51 -3.90
C VAL A 322 -9.12 -11.36 -3.06
N ALA A 323 -9.85 -12.30 -3.66
CA ALA A 323 -10.79 -13.17 -2.94
C ALA A 323 -10.08 -14.02 -1.87
N VAL A 324 -8.87 -14.51 -2.18
CA VAL A 324 -8.05 -15.24 -1.21
C VAL A 324 -7.55 -14.32 -0.08
N ALA A 325 -7.07 -13.12 -0.41
CA ALA A 325 -6.66 -12.14 0.60
C ALA A 325 -7.82 -11.74 1.52
N GLN A 326 -9.03 -11.57 0.94
CA GLN A 326 -10.25 -11.27 1.66
C GLN A 326 -10.63 -12.39 2.65
N LYS A 327 -10.55 -13.65 2.20
CA LYS A 327 -10.87 -14.83 3.02
C LYS A 327 -9.88 -15.03 4.17
N PHE A 328 -8.58 -14.81 3.94
CA PHE A 328 -7.54 -15.22 4.87
C PHE A 328 -6.90 -14.09 5.68
N ILE A 329 -7.09 -12.81 5.34
CA ILE A 329 -6.48 -11.68 6.06
C ILE A 329 -7.54 -10.71 6.55
N ASP A 330 -8.30 -10.12 5.64
CA ASP A 330 -9.13 -8.96 5.95
C ASP A 330 -10.37 -8.95 5.05
N PRO A 331 -11.56 -9.21 5.62
CA PRO A 331 -12.82 -9.25 4.87
C PRO A 331 -13.17 -7.96 4.14
N SER A 332 -12.55 -6.83 4.52
CA SER A 332 -12.77 -5.54 3.86
C SER A 332 -12.05 -5.42 2.51
N ILE A 333 -11.04 -6.27 2.24
CA ILE A 333 -10.32 -6.27 0.97
C ILE A 333 -11.29 -6.59 -0.16
N GLN A 334 -11.34 -5.71 -1.16
CA GLN A 334 -12.26 -5.81 -2.28
C GLN A 334 -11.54 -5.59 -3.60
N LYS A 335 -12.07 -6.23 -4.66
CA LYS A 335 -11.56 -6.03 -6.01
C LYS A 335 -11.88 -4.59 -6.39
N THR A 336 -10.86 -3.86 -6.83
CA THR A 336 -11.01 -2.45 -7.20
C THR A 336 -10.38 -2.24 -8.56
N ASP A 337 -11.23 -2.15 -9.58
CA ASP A 337 -10.84 -1.69 -10.91
C ASP A 337 -10.66 -0.16 -10.89
N GLU A 338 -9.90 0.36 -11.85
CA GLU A 338 -9.52 1.78 -11.92
C GLU A 338 -8.97 2.41 -10.63
N SER A 339 -8.41 1.61 -9.71
CA SER A 339 -7.97 2.06 -8.37
C SER A 339 -7.05 3.29 -8.41
N VAL A 340 -6.19 3.42 -9.41
CA VAL A 340 -5.34 4.60 -9.62
C VAL A 340 -6.18 5.84 -9.95
N GLU A 341 -7.14 5.73 -10.85
CA GLU A 341 -8.00 6.85 -11.27
C GLU A 341 -8.84 7.35 -10.09
N VAL A 342 -9.43 6.43 -9.32
CA VAL A 342 -10.18 6.75 -8.10
C VAL A 342 -9.33 7.57 -7.11
N ILE A 343 -8.04 7.27 -6.95
CA ILE A 343 -7.14 8.03 -6.08
C ILE A 343 -6.86 9.44 -6.63
N PHE A 344 -6.56 9.57 -7.92
CA PHE A 344 -6.30 10.90 -8.51
C PHE A 344 -7.54 11.78 -8.50
N LYS A 345 -8.71 11.21 -8.75
CA LYS A 345 -9.97 11.92 -8.65
C LYS A 345 -10.29 12.33 -7.22
N LYS A 346 -9.89 11.52 -6.23
CA LYS A 346 -9.95 11.92 -4.82
C LYS A 346 -9.09 13.16 -4.57
N PHE A 347 -7.83 13.18 -5.04
CA PHE A 347 -6.98 14.36 -4.86
C PHE A 347 -7.56 15.61 -5.53
N TYR A 348 -8.09 15.46 -6.75
CA TYR A 348 -8.78 16.53 -7.45
C TYR A 348 -10.01 17.06 -6.67
N LEU A 349 -10.85 16.17 -6.14
CA LEU A 349 -12.00 16.56 -5.32
C LEU A 349 -11.57 17.24 -4.00
N GLU A 350 -10.45 16.83 -3.40
CA GLU A 350 -9.89 17.53 -2.22
C GLU A 350 -9.44 18.96 -2.53
N GLU A 351 -8.91 19.21 -3.73
CA GLU A 351 -8.54 20.55 -4.17
C GLU A 351 -9.77 21.43 -4.38
N ILE A 352 -10.82 20.90 -5.01
CA ILE A 352 -12.11 21.61 -5.17
C ILE A 352 -12.73 21.93 -3.81
N LEU A 353 -12.71 20.96 -2.89
CA LEU A 353 -13.39 21.05 -1.60
C LEU A 353 -12.49 21.59 -0.49
N LYS A 354 -11.32 22.16 -0.80
CA LYS A 354 -10.30 22.54 0.19
C LYS A 354 -10.83 23.37 1.36
N ASP A 355 -11.72 24.32 1.08
CA ASP A 355 -12.33 25.19 2.09
C ASP A 355 -13.48 24.50 2.85
N TYR A 356 -14.08 23.47 2.25
CA TYR A 356 -15.17 22.66 2.79
C TYR A 356 -14.69 21.42 3.54
N LEU A 357 -13.42 21.02 3.43
CA LEU A 357 -12.84 19.90 4.21
C LEU A 357 -12.89 20.11 5.73
N LYS A 358 -13.21 21.33 6.20
CA LYS A 358 -13.53 21.62 7.62
C LYS A 358 -14.93 21.15 8.03
N VAL A 359 -15.84 21.04 7.07
CA VAL A 359 -17.26 20.67 7.27
C VAL A 359 -17.62 19.32 6.63
N THR A 360 -16.78 18.79 5.75
CA THR A 360 -16.96 17.47 5.13
C THR A 360 -15.82 16.52 5.45
N SER A 361 -16.17 15.26 5.74
CA SER A 361 -15.21 14.20 6.01
C SER A 361 -14.36 13.87 4.77
N SER A 362 -13.03 13.83 4.93
CA SER A 362 -12.11 13.37 3.87
C SER A 362 -12.46 11.95 3.39
N ARG A 363 -12.95 11.08 4.29
CA ARG A 363 -13.43 9.73 3.94
C ARG A 363 -14.59 9.79 2.96
N ALA A 364 -15.59 10.62 3.25
CA ALA A 364 -16.77 10.76 2.39
C ALA A 364 -16.38 11.27 0.99
N VAL A 365 -15.41 12.19 0.89
CA VAL A 365 -14.85 12.62 -0.41
C VAL A 365 -14.15 11.45 -1.13
N GLY A 366 -13.46 10.57 -0.40
CA GLY A 366 -12.92 9.33 -0.94
C GLY A 366 -14.01 8.39 -1.48
N GLY A 367 -15.08 8.20 -0.72
CA GLY A 367 -16.23 7.40 -1.13
C GLY A 367 -16.94 7.98 -2.36
N VAL A 368 -17.07 9.30 -2.44
CA VAL A 368 -17.58 9.98 -3.64
C VAL A 368 -16.67 9.73 -4.83
N SER A 369 -15.36 9.81 -4.67
CA SER A 369 -14.42 9.48 -5.75
C SER A 369 -14.60 8.05 -6.26
N ALA A 370 -14.72 7.09 -5.35
CA ALA A 370 -14.96 5.68 -5.71
C ALA A 370 -16.31 5.52 -6.43
N TYR A 371 -17.37 6.15 -5.94
CA TYR A 371 -18.70 6.10 -6.56
C TYR A 371 -18.71 6.68 -7.98
N LEU A 372 -18.09 7.85 -8.18
CA LEU A 372 -18.15 8.57 -9.45
C LEU A 372 -17.25 7.96 -10.52
N TYR A 373 -16.12 7.36 -10.14
CA TYR A 373 -15.06 6.97 -11.07
C TYR A 373 -14.71 5.46 -11.02
N SER A 374 -15.65 4.65 -10.52
CA SER A 374 -15.63 3.19 -10.66
C SER A 374 -17.05 2.67 -10.84
N ASP A 375 -17.21 1.38 -11.09
CA ASP A 375 -18.52 0.71 -11.18
C ASP A 375 -19.22 0.50 -9.83
N SER A 376 -18.66 1.04 -8.74
CA SER A 376 -19.19 0.86 -7.39
C SER A 376 -20.52 1.61 -7.18
N SER A 377 -21.45 0.96 -6.47
CA SER A 377 -22.66 1.59 -5.95
C SER A 377 -22.31 2.63 -4.86
N ILE A 378 -23.27 3.49 -4.50
CA ILE A 378 -23.04 4.46 -3.41
C ILE A 378 -22.92 3.73 -2.06
N GLU A 379 -23.64 2.62 -1.88
CA GLU A 379 -23.59 1.76 -0.71
C GLU A 379 -22.21 1.10 -0.56
N ASP A 380 -21.69 0.52 -1.64
CA ASP A 380 -20.39 -0.16 -1.60
C ASP A 380 -19.24 0.84 -1.46
N SER A 381 -19.35 2.00 -2.11
CA SER A 381 -18.39 3.09 -1.95
C SER A 381 -18.38 3.64 -0.52
N ALA A 382 -19.54 3.72 0.13
CA ALA A 382 -19.65 4.13 1.53
C ALA A 382 -18.99 3.10 2.46
N LYS A 383 -19.25 1.80 2.26
CA LYS A 383 -18.58 0.72 3.00
C LYS A 383 -17.06 0.75 2.83
N LEU A 384 -16.58 0.95 1.60
CA LEU A 384 -15.16 1.01 1.26
C LEU A 384 -14.38 2.04 2.10
N VAL A 385 -15.01 3.16 2.44
CA VAL A 385 -14.38 4.23 3.23
C VAL A 385 -14.88 4.31 4.67
N ALA A 386 -15.65 3.32 5.12
CA ALA A 386 -16.29 3.29 6.44
C ALA A 386 -17.13 4.56 6.74
N CYS A 387 -17.96 4.96 5.77
CA CYS A 387 -18.95 6.02 5.88
C CYS A 387 -20.36 5.48 5.62
N THR A 388 -21.35 6.34 5.83
CA THR A 388 -22.74 6.11 5.45
C THR A 388 -23.03 6.65 4.04
N PRO A 389 -23.97 6.07 3.28
CA PRO A 389 -24.38 6.62 1.98
C PRO A 389 -24.86 8.07 2.08
N ARG A 390 -25.48 8.45 3.19
CA ARG A 390 -25.91 9.83 3.46
C ARG A 390 -24.74 10.81 3.48
N GLU A 391 -23.62 10.47 4.10
CA GLU A 391 -22.43 11.34 4.12
C GLU A 391 -21.85 11.56 2.72
N LEU A 392 -21.85 10.52 1.87
CA LEU A 392 -21.43 10.64 0.47
C LEU A 392 -22.38 11.56 -0.31
N LYS A 393 -23.70 11.38 -0.12
CA LYS A 393 -24.71 12.26 -0.73
C LYS A 393 -24.50 13.71 -0.32
N GLU A 394 -24.25 14.02 0.94
CA GLU A 394 -23.99 15.40 1.37
C GLU A 394 -22.75 16.02 0.68
N VAL A 395 -21.69 15.25 0.43
CA VAL A 395 -20.55 15.72 -0.37
C VAL A 395 -20.96 15.99 -1.82
N LEU A 396 -21.76 15.12 -2.45
CA LEU A 396 -22.29 15.35 -3.79
C LEU A 396 -23.17 16.62 -3.85
N LYS A 397 -24.02 16.84 -2.84
CA LYS A 397 -24.85 18.06 -2.71
C LYS A 397 -23.98 19.32 -2.66
N ILE A 398 -22.85 19.29 -1.96
CA ILE A 398 -21.91 20.41 -1.89
C ILE A 398 -21.26 20.65 -3.26
N LEU A 399 -20.82 19.60 -3.96
CA LEU A 399 -20.26 19.73 -5.31
C LEU A 399 -21.27 20.37 -6.29
N MET A 400 -22.54 19.97 -6.21
CA MET A 400 -23.62 20.55 -7.01
C MET A 400 -23.87 22.03 -6.68
N ARG A 401 -23.90 22.41 -5.40
CA ARG A 401 -24.04 23.81 -4.95
C ARG A 401 -22.89 24.70 -5.44
N LEU A 402 -21.69 24.14 -5.56
CA LEU A 402 -20.52 24.83 -6.11
C LEU A 402 -20.54 24.95 -7.65
N GLY A 403 -21.57 24.43 -8.31
CA GLY A 403 -21.66 24.42 -9.76
C GLY A 403 -20.67 23.48 -10.43
N ARG A 404 -20.00 22.58 -9.69
CA ARG A 404 -18.97 21.67 -10.19
C ARG A 404 -19.55 20.41 -10.81
N LYS A 405 -20.53 20.58 -11.70
CA LYS A 405 -21.14 19.50 -12.48
C LYS A 405 -20.11 18.85 -13.43
N ASP A 406 -19.06 19.58 -13.80
CA ASP A 406 -17.91 19.08 -14.57
C ASP A 406 -17.19 17.90 -13.89
N ALA A 407 -17.25 17.84 -12.55
CA ALA A 407 -16.62 16.80 -11.76
C ALA A 407 -17.50 15.56 -11.54
N ILE A 408 -18.75 15.54 -12.03
CA ILE A 408 -19.72 14.47 -11.80
C ILE A 408 -20.20 13.92 -13.15
N PRO A 409 -19.92 12.64 -13.48
CA PRO A 409 -20.49 12.01 -14.67
C PRO A 409 -22.02 12.01 -14.65
N VAL A 410 -22.66 12.34 -15.78
CA VAL A 410 -24.12 12.51 -15.88
C VAL A 410 -24.87 11.23 -15.49
N GLU A 411 -24.37 10.07 -15.91
CA GLU A 411 -24.92 8.74 -15.60
C GLU A 411 -24.97 8.47 -14.09
N LYS A 412 -24.01 9.01 -13.33
CA LYS A 412 -23.94 8.87 -11.86
C LYS A 412 -24.88 9.82 -11.12
N LEU A 413 -25.60 10.69 -11.83
CA LEU A 413 -26.67 11.50 -11.25
C LEU A 413 -28.05 10.87 -11.44
N GLU A 414 -28.19 9.87 -12.32
CA GLU A 414 -29.46 9.18 -12.54
C GLU A 414 -29.93 8.47 -11.24
N GLY A 415 -31.16 8.76 -10.80
CA GLY A 415 -31.70 8.23 -9.54
C GLY A 415 -31.33 8.99 -8.25
N LEU A 416 -30.58 10.11 -8.32
CA LEU A 416 -30.26 10.98 -7.18
C LEU A 416 -31.01 12.31 -7.24
N ASP A 417 -32.35 12.26 -7.33
CA ASP A 417 -33.17 13.46 -7.52
C ASP A 417 -33.05 14.46 -6.35
N GLU A 418 -32.88 13.96 -5.13
CA GLU A 418 -32.59 14.77 -3.92
C GLU A 418 -31.24 15.52 -3.96
N VAL A 419 -30.34 15.17 -4.87
CA VAL A 419 -29.06 15.85 -5.11
C VAL A 419 -29.16 16.82 -6.30
N LYS A 420 -30.06 16.54 -7.26
CA LYS A 420 -30.32 17.39 -8.43
C LYS A 420 -31.14 18.63 -8.11
N GLU A 421 -32.14 18.51 -7.24
CA GLU A 421 -33.15 19.54 -6.94
C GLU A 421 -32.67 20.62 -5.97
N ILE A 422 -31.36 20.74 -5.71
CA ILE A 422 -30.85 21.78 -4.85
C ILE A 422 -30.85 23.10 -5.63
N GLU A 423 -31.94 23.86 -5.48
CA GLU A 423 -31.97 25.26 -5.85
C GLU A 423 -30.87 25.99 -5.08
N THR A 424 -29.90 26.51 -5.82
CA THR A 424 -28.90 27.43 -5.28
C THR A 424 -29.67 28.64 -4.73
N SER A 425 -29.58 28.90 -3.42
CA SER A 425 -30.30 30.04 -2.85
C SER A 425 -29.87 31.34 -3.54
N GLU A 426 -30.79 32.29 -3.72
CA GLU A 426 -30.49 33.57 -4.36
C GLU A 426 -29.26 34.26 -3.73
N LYS A 427 -29.09 34.14 -2.41
CA LYS A 427 -27.92 34.65 -1.69
C LYS A 427 -26.59 33.99 -2.08
N ALA A 428 -26.59 32.69 -2.37
CA ALA A 428 -25.39 31.97 -2.83
C ALA A 428 -25.05 32.32 -4.28
N LEU A 429 -26.07 32.55 -5.13
CA LEU A 429 -25.91 33.06 -6.49
C LEU A 429 -25.39 34.50 -6.51
N GLU A 430 -25.82 35.35 -5.58
CA GLU A 430 -25.28 36.70 -5.41
C GLU A 430 -23.81 36.66 -4.97
N PHE A 431 -23.44 35.80 -4.01
CA PHE A 431 -22.06 35.69 -3.55
C PHE A 431 -21.09 35.22 -4.66
N LEU A 432 -21.51 34.27 -5.50
CA LEU A 432 -20.73 33.80 -6.65
C LEU A 432 -20.58 34.84 -7.78
N LYS A 433 -21.34 35.94 -7.77
CA LYS A 433 -21.14 37.07 -8.71
C LYS A 433 -20.10 38.08 -8.22
N PHE A 434 -19.70 38.02 -6.95
CA PHE A 434 -18.71 38.93 -6.33
C PHE A 434 -17.31 38.32 -6.20
N VAL A 435 -17.15 37.03 -6.50
CA VAL A 435 -15.88 36.29 -6.57
C VAL A 435 -15.59 36.02 -8.04
#